data_AF-A0A176EG82-F1
#
_entry.id   AF-A0A176EG82-F1
#
_cell.length_a   1.000
_cell.length_b   1.000
_cell.length_c   1.000
_cell.angle_alpha   90.00
_cell.angle_beta   90.00
_cell.angle_gamma   90.00
#
_symmetry.space_group_name_H-M   'P 1'
#
loop_
_entity.id
_entity.type
_entity.pdbx_description
1 polymer ?
#
loop_
_entity_poly.entity_id
_entity_poly.type
_entity_poly.pdbx_seq_one_letter_code
_entity_poly.pdbx_strand_id
1 'polypeptide(L)'
;MFAQDLETIAEFDKRPGNPTVSADGRVFVTMSALDNPEVNVLEVMPDGTTKVFPNEVWASKPTQGTVVGINSTIGLQAVGDHLWVMDMGAPDKGQPPKLVAWNLSDGSLHRALPIPAPALVGNSFLQDFAIDQERGIAIIADMTQPFASDTGPADTRPAFVVVDLDTRLARRVLENHPSMQPAGDTIVLNGRAVTHKPKNGEAFSPQYPLNPIAISPDSEWLYFGAMGNTKVYRLPAAMLSSSTIPERLVAESVQFYRNKPETDGIDVDSDGRVYVTDVENFAVGVVDENGYRVLAEDEDRLEWPDGVAVSRDGYLYIVANELNNLPALNAGTDASTPPFYLHRIKIEGSR
;
A
#
# COMPACT_ATOMS: atom_id res chain seq x y z
N MET A 1 -14.99 18.02 -17.12
CA MET A 1 -15.95 18.06 -16.01
C MET A 1 -16.56 16.66 -15.87
N PHE A 2 -15.78 15.72 -15.34
CA PHE A 2 -16.26 14.41 -14.88
C PHE A 2 -16.04 14.38 -13.38
N ALA A 3 -16.73 15.26 -12.66
CA ALA A 3 -16.88 15.09 -11.23
C ALA A 3 -18.11 14.20 -11.05
N GLN A 4 -17.91 12.88 -10.94
CA GLN A 4 -18.71 12.20 -9.93
C GLN A 4 -18.43 12.91 -8.60
N ASP A 5 -19.43 13.04 -7.72
CA ASP A 5 -19.33 13.79 -6.47
C ASP A 5 -18.27 13.14 -5.55
N LEU A 6 -17.00 13.53 -5.73
CA LEU A 6 -15.89 13.22 -4.85
C LEU A 6 -16.17 13.93 -3.52
N GLU A 7 -16.55 13.14 -2.53
CA GLU A 7 -16.99 13.58 -1.20
C GLU A 7 -15.80 13.51 -0.24
N THR A 8 -15.45 14.65 0.37
CA THR A 8 -14.44 14.67 1.44
C THR A 8 -15.04 14.09 2.73
N ILE A 9 -14.43 13.05 3.26
CA ILE A 9 -14.85 12.34 4.49
C ILE A 9 -14.06 12.80 5.70
N ALA A 10 -12.78 13.09 5.52
CA ALA A 10 -11.94 13.66 6.58
C ALA A 10 -10.82 14.52 5.98
N GLU A 11 -10.42 15.51 6.77
CA GLU A 11 -9.28 16.39 6.53
C GLU A 11 -8.21 16.15 7.61
N PHE A 12 -6.94 16.18 7.21
CA PHE A 12 -5.82 15.88 8.09
C PHE A 12 -4.73 16.95 8.01
N ASP A 13 -4.23 17.37 9.18
CA ASP A 13 -3.03 18.22 9.27
C ASP A 13 -1.72 17.42 9.07
N LYS A 14 -1.78 16.09 9.17
CA LYS A 14 -0.67 15.14 9.01
C LYS A 14 -1.01 14.13 7.93
N ARG A 15 -0.05 13.69 7.13
CA ARG A 15 -0.35 12.89 5.93
C ARG A 15 -0.91 11.51 6.28
N PRO A 16 -2.16 11.19 5.91
CA PRO A 16 -2.62 9.80 5.89
C PRO A 16 -1.87 9.02 4.80
N GLY A 17 -1.80 7.70 4.95
CA GLY A 17 -1.23 6.75 3.98
C GLY A 17 -2.33 5.97 3.27
N ASN A 18 -2.51 4.70 3.61
CA ASN A 18 -3.53 3.84 3.01
C ASN A 18 -4.84 3.87 3.80
N PRO A 19 -6.00 3.91 3.12
CA PRO A 19 -7.30 3.67 3.73
C PRO A 19 -7.64 2.17 3.75
N THR A 20 -8.54 1.76 4.65
CA THR A 20 -9.28 0.51 4.54
C THR A 20 -10.65 0.65 5.17
N VAL A 21 -11.60 -0.20 4.75
CA VAL A 21 -12.98 -0.18 5.25
C VAL A 21 -13.39 -1.57 5.69
N SER A 22 -13.84 -1.70 6.94
CA SER A 22 -14.32 -2.97 7.48
C SER A 22 -15.70 -3.35 6.91
N ALA A 23 -16.09 -4.61 7.10
CA ALA A 23 -17.38 -5.11 6.65
C ALA A 23 -18.60 -4.39 7.28
N ASP A 24 -18.44 -3.79 8.46
CA ASP A 24 -19.45 -2.98 9.15
C ASP A 24 -19.34 -1.47 8.85
N GLY A 25 -18.47 -1.07 7.91
CA GLY A 25 -18.36 0.30 7.41
C GLY A 25 -17.48 1.23 8.25
N ARG A 26 -16.68 0.70 9.18
CA ARG A 26 -15.68 1.51 9.90
C ARG A 26 -14.50 1.77 8.98
N VAL A 27 -13.99 2.98 9.02
CA VAL A 27 -12.93 3.44 8.11
C VAL A 27 -11.67 3.68 8.90
N PHE A 28 -10.54 3.20 8.39
CA PHE A 28 -9.24 3.36 9.03
C PHE A 28 -8.23 3.89 8.03
N VAL A 29 -7.25 4.63 8.53
CA VAL A 29 -6.12 5.11 7.73
C VAL A 29 -4.81 4.87 8.49
N THR A 30 -3.74 4.57 7.75
CA THR A 30 -2.38 4.72 8.29
C THR A 30 -1.95 6.18 8.23
N MET A 31 -0.92 6.53 9.01
CA MET A 31 -0.23 7.81 8.89
C MET A 31 1.11 7.58 8.19
N SER A 32 1.44 8.42 7.21
CA SER A 32 2.58 8.22 6.31
C SER A 32 3.89 8.09 7.09
N ALA A 33 4.61 6.99 6.87
CA ALA A 33 5.92 6.74 7.48
C ALA A 33 6.95 7.85 7.18
N LEU A 34 6.79 8.57 6.07
CA LEU A 34 7.69 9.65 5.65
C LEU A 34 7.52 10.93 6.48
N ASP A 35 6.38 11.10 7.16
CA ASP A 35 6.09 12.24 8.04
C ASP A 35 6.54 12.03 9.50
N ASN A 36 7.09 10.86 9.82
CA ASN A 36 7.49 10.48 11.17
C ASN A 36 6.37 10.76 12.22
N PRO A 37 5.17 10.19 12.04
CA PRO A 37 4.01 10.51 12.85
C PRO A 37 4.17 9.99 14.30
N GLU A 38 3.45 10.62 15.23
CA GLU A 38 3.38 10.18 16.62
C GLU A 38 2.56 8.90 16.78
N VAL A 39 1.45 8.81 16.03
CA VAL A 39 0.55 7.66 15.93
C VAL A 39 0.43 7.21 14.48
N ASN A 40 0.43 5.90 14.26
CA ASN A 40 0.54 5.30 12.94
C ASN A 40 -0.80 4.86 12.33
N VAL A 41 -1.86 4.71 13.14
CA VAL A 41 -3.15 4.19 12.69
C VAL A 41 -4.29 4.94 13.38
N LEU A 42 -5.23 5.41 12.57
CA LEU A 42 -6.43 6.13 13.01
C LEU A 42 -7.68 5.44 12.48
N GLU A 43 -8.73 5.41 13.29
CA GLU A 43 -10.12 5.22 12.85
C GLU A 43 -10.71 6.59 12.52
N VAL A 44 -11.34 6.71 11.36
CA VAL A 44 -12.08 7.90 10.93
C VAL A 44 -13.55 7.71 11.30
N MET A 45 -14.04 8.61 12.15
CA MET A 45 -15.40 8.59 12.66
C MET A 45 -16.39 9.16 11.62
N PRO A 46 -17.70 8.87 11.72
CA PRO A 46 -18.70 9.35 10.75
C PRO A 46 -18.81 10.88 10.62
N ASP A 47 -18.33 11.65 11.61
CA ASP A 47 -18.30 13.12 11.59
C ASP A 47 -16.99 13.69 11.04
N GLY A 48 -16.09 12.82 10.52
CA GLY A 48 -14.79 13.17 9.99
C GLY A 48 -13.69 13.33 11.05
N THR A 49 -14.01 13.23 12.34
CA THR A 49 -12.99 13.23 13.40
C THR A 49 -12.23 11.92 13.44
N THR A 50 -11.04 11.91 14.05
CA THR A 50 -10.19 10.72 14.12
C THR A 50 -10.01 10.22 15.54
N LYS A 51 -9.87 8.91 15.69
CA LYS A 51 -9.52 8.24 16.94
C LYS A 51 -8.34 7.31 16.74
N VAL A 52 -7.39 7.31 17.67
CA VAL A 52 -6.26 6.37 17.64
C VAL A 52 -6.76 4.93 17.77
N PHE A 53 -6.33 4.06 16.85
CA PHE A 53 -6.65 2.64 16.87
C PHE A 53 -5.36 1.80 16.83
N PRO A 54 -5.29 0.67 17.55
CA PRO A 54 -6.26 0.17 18.53
C PRO A 54 -6.18 0.92 19.87
N ASN A 55 -5.05 1.57 20.16
CA ASN A 55 -4.78 2.42 21.31
C ASN A 55 -3.43 3.11 21.12
N GLU A 56 -3.13 4.10 21.98
CA GLU A 56 -1.90 4.89 21.95
C GLU A 56 -0.62 4.04 21.98
N VAL A 57 -0.61 2.95 22.75
CA VAL A 57 0.59 2.13 22.95
C VAL A 57 0.96 1.38 21.67
N TRP A 58 -0.02 0.82 20.96
CA TRP A 58 0.22 0.08 19.73
C TRP A 58 0.36 0.97 18.50
N ALA A 59 -0.36 2.10 18.46
CA ALA A 59 -0.26 3.04 17.35
C ALA A 59 1.03 3.86 17.40
N SER A 60 1.68 3.99 18.56
CA SER A 60 2.95 4.69 18.71
C SER A 60 4.17 3.81 18.44
N LYS A 61 5.35 4.44 18.32
CA LYS A 61 6.62 3.72 18.17
C LYS A 61 6.95 2.86 19.39
N PRO A 62 7.56 1.68 19.19
CA PRO A 62 8.04 0.87 20.30
C PRO A 62 9.09 1.60 21.14
N THR A 63 9.01 1.46 22.45
CA THR A 63 10.08 1.88 23.36
C THR A 63 11.21 0.86 23.37
N GLN A 64 12.37 1.25 23.87
CA GLN A 64 13.55 0.38 23.89
C GLN A 64 13.27 -0.92 24.67
N GLY A 65 13.57 -2.07 24.06
CA GLY A 65 13.44 -3.39 24.69
C GLY A 65 12.07 -4.05 24.58
N THR A 66 11.12 -3.45 23.86
CA THR A 66 9.82 -4.07 23.55
C THR A 66 9.54 -4.06 22.05
N VAL A 67 8.75 -5.02 21.55
CA VAL A 67 8.24 -5.06 20.16
C VAL A 67 6.81 -4.53 20.05
N VAL A 68 6.24 -4.08 21.16
CA VAL A 68 4.89 -3.48 21.24
C VAL A 68 4.96 -2.06 20.68
N GLY A 69 4.08 -1.77 19.73
CA GLY A 69 4.08 -0.52 18.96
C GLY A 69 4.32 -0.78 17.47
N ILE A 70 4.21 0.27 16.67
CA ILE A 70 4.46 0.29 15.23
C ILE A 70 5.56 1.32 14.96
N ASN A 71 6.68 0.93 14.35
CA ASN A 71 7.76 1.89 14.06
C ASN A 71 7.36 2.86 12.94
N SER A 72 6.82 2.28 11.88
CA SER A 72 6.39 2.96 10.66
C SER A 72 5.55 1.99 9.85
N THR A 73 4.54 2.50 9.15
CA THR A 73 3.60 1.67 8.41
C THR A 73 3.17 2.32 7.11
N ILE A 74 2.79 1.47 6.15
CA ILE A 74 2.22 1.84 4.86
C ILE A 74 0.93 1.03 4.68
N GLY A 75 1.05 -0.29 4.50
CA GLY A 75 -0.09 -1.18 4.25
C GLY A 75 -1.06 -1.35 5.42
N LEU A 76 -2.35 -1.42 5.10
CA LEU A 76 -3.48 -1.51 6.02
C LEU A 76 -4.64 -2.28 5.37
N GLN A 77 -5.17 -3.31 6.02
CA GLN A 77 -6.35 -4.04 5.51
C GLN A 77 -7.32 -4.46 6.62
N ALA A 78 -8.60 -4.13 6.47
CA ALA A 78 -9.69 -4.66 7.28
C ALA A 78 -10.28 -5.90 6.61
N VAL A 79 -9.99 -7.08 7.16
CA VAL A 79 -10.31 -8.37 6.55
C VAL A 79 -10.95 -9.31 7.59
N GLY A 80 -12.20 -9.70 7.33
CA GLY A 80 -13.06 -10.35 8.30
C GLY A 80 -13.28 -9.46 9.54
N ASP A 81 -12.99 -10.00 10.72
CA ASP A 81 -13.13 -9.30 12.01
C ASP A 81 -11.83 -8.62 12.46
N HIS A 82 -10.82 -8.49 11.59
CA HIS A 82 -9.49 -8.02 11.98
C HIS A 82 -9.03 -6.82 11.15
N LEU A 83 -8.36 -5.88 11.81
CA LEU A 83 -7.52 -4.87 11.15
C LEU A 83 -6.09 -5.37 11.13
N TRP A 84 -5.53 -5.56 9.94
CA TRP A 84 -4.13 -5.93 9.70
C TRP A 84 -3.31 -4.70 9.35
N VAL A 85 -2.10 -4.60 9.90
CA VAL A 85 -1.17 -3.49 9.68
C VAL A 85 0.23 -4.04 9.42
N MET A 86 0.89 -3.50 8.39
CA MET A 86 2.29 -3.80 8.10
C MET A 86 3.20 -2.80 8.83
N ASP A 87 3.92 -3.25 9.86
CA ASP A 87 5.00 -2.47 10.47
C ASP A 87 6.32 -2.79 9.76
N MET A 88 6.95 -1.79 9.18
CA MET A 88 8.25 -1.92 8.51
C MET A 88 9.40 -2.11 9.50
N GLY A 89 9.19 -1.82 10.78
CA GLY A 89 10.16 -2.03 11.84
C GLY A 89 11.34 -1.05 11.81
N ALA A 90 12.35 -1.38 12.60
CA ALA A 90 13.67 -0.74 12.64
C ALA A 90 14.71 -1.83 12.96
N PRO A 91 15.10 -2.68 11.97
CA PRO A 91 15.87 -3.89 12.23
C PRO A 91 17.23 -3.63 12.89
N ASP A 92 17.86 -2.50 12.55
CA ASP A 92 19.10 -1.99 13.15
C ASP A 92 18.98 -1.71 14.64
N LYS A 93 17.76 -1.51 15.14
CA LYS A 93 17.41 -1.29 16.55
C LYS A 93 16.77 -2.52 17.20
N GLY A 94 16.85 -3.68 16.55
CA GLY A 94 16.27 -4.93 17.05
C GLY A 94 14.74 -5.01 16.92
N GLN A 95 14.15 -4.20 16.04
CA GLN A 95 12.72 -4.23 15.72
C GLN A 95 12.53 -4.80 14.31
N PRO A 96 12.33 -6.13 14.15
CA PRO A 96 12.08 -6.67 12.82
C PRO A 96 10.76 -6.13 12.26
N PRO A 97 10.59 -6.10 10.92
CA PRO A 97 9.27 -5.85 10.34
C PRO A 97 8.28 -6.87 10.87
N LYS A 98 7.01 -6.50 10.98
CA LYS A 98 5.98 -7.42 11.47
C LYS A 98 4.61 -7.10 10.90
N LEU A 99 3.85 -8.15 10.63
CA LEU A 99 2.43 -8.05 10.34
C LEU A 99 1.67 -8.17 11.67
N VAL A 100 0.82 -7.19 11.99
CA VAL A 100 0.08 -7.17 13.26
C VAL A 100 -1.41 -7.07 12.97
N ALA A 101 -2.22 -7.81 13.73
CA ALA A 101 -3.67 -7.81 13.62
C ALA A 101 -4.34 -7.55 14.96
N TRP A 102 -5.42 -6.79 14.93
CA TRP A 102 -6.30 -6.54 16.08
C TRP A 102 -7.74 -6.92 15.75
N ASN A 103 -8.45 -7.45 16.73
CA ASN A 103 -9.89 -7.66 16.64
C ASN A 103 -10.57 -6.29 16.51
N LEU A 104 -11.38 -6.11 15.48
CA LEU A 104 -12.10 -4.86 15.24
C LEU A 104 -13.09 -4.58 16.39
N SER A 105 -13.73 -5.61 16.93
CA SER A 105 -14.78 -5.48 17.95
C SER A 105 -14.34 -4.81 19.25
N ASP A 106 -13.11 -5.07 19.71
CA ASP A 106 -12.63 -4.59 21.01
C ASP A 106 -11.20 -4.02 21.00
N GLY A 107 -10.51 -4.02 19.84
CA GLY A 107 -9.14 -3.54 19.71
C GLY A 107 -8.09 -4.45 20.37
N SER A 108 -8.47 -5.65 20.81
CA SER A 108 -7.52 -6.60 21.39
C SER A 108 -6.57 -7.17 20.33
N LEU A 109 -5.32 -7.41 20.71
CA LEU A 109 -4.33 -7.99 19.81
C LEU A 109 -4.76 -9.41 19.42
N HIS A 110 -4.91 -9.65 18.12
CA HIS A 110 -5.17 -10.96 17.54
C HIS A 110 -3.84 -11.70 17.26
N ARG A 111 -2.95 -11.07 16.49
CA ARG A 111 -1.64 -11.64 16.11
C ARG A 111 -0.58 -10.55 15.98
N ALA A 112 0.68 -10.92 16.25
CA ALA A 112 1.85 -10.16 15.85
C ALA A 112 2.87 -11.15 15.27
N LEU A 113 3.16 -11.02 13.98
CA LEU A 113 3.92 -11.97 13.18
C LEU A 113 5.19 -11.28 12.66
N PRO A 114 6.35 -11.48 13.30
CA PRO A 114 7.60 -10.97 12.79
C PRO A 114 7.96 -11.55 11.41
N ILE A 115 8.40 -10.64 10.55
CA ILE A 115 9.25 -10.72 9.36
C ILE A 115 10.55 -11.53 9.48
N PRO A 116 10.67 -12.87 9.29
CA PRO A 116 11.97 -13.49 9.52
C PRO A 116 12.98 -13.08 8.43
N ALA A 117 14.21 -12.77 8.84
CA ALA A 117 15.27 -12.28 7.95
C ALA A 117 15.53 -13.14 6.69
N PRO A 118 15.42 -14.49 6.72
CA PRO A 118 15.56 -15.31 5.52
C PRO A 118 14.51 -15.06 4.43
N ALA A 119 13.38 -14.42 4.74
CA ALA A 119 12.37 -14.01 3.74
C ALA A 119 12.63 -12.60 3.17
N LEU A 120 13.65 -11.90 3.70
CA LEU A 120 13.98 -10.51 3.38
C LEU A 120 15.37 -10.40 2.75
N VAL A 121 15.64 -9.24 2.16
CA VAL A 121 16.97 -8.82 1.68
C VAL A 121 17.38 -7.52 2.36
N GLY A 122 18.65 -7.11 2.21
CA GLY A 122 19.23 -6.00 2.97
C GLY A 122 18.53 -4.65 2.82
N ASN A 123 17.88 -4.41 1.67
CA ASN A 123 17.07 -3.22 1.40
C ASN A 123 15.58 -3.55 1.24
N SER A 124 15.07 -4.63 1.84
CA SER A 124 13.63 -4.89 1.82
C SER A 124 12.84 -3.68 2.32
N PHE A 125 11.80 -3.33 1.59
CA PHE A 125 10.92 -2.20 1.86
C PHE A 125 9.48 -2.66 1.66
N LEU A 126 8.94 -3.26 2.72
CA LEU A 126 7.60 -3.86 2.72
C LEU A 126 6.57 -2.72 2.60
N GLN A 127 5.84 -2.70 1.50
CA GLN A 127 4.84 -1.68 1.21
C GLN A 127 3.46 -2.16 1.67
N ASP A 128 2.66 -2.59 0.71
CA ASP A 128 1.31 -3.06 0.88
C ASP A 128 1.24 -4.59 0.91
N PHE A 129 0.09 -5.14 1.25
CA PHE A 129 -0.11 -6.58 1.36
C PHE A 129 -1.57 -6.97 1.12
N ALA A 130 -1.78 -8.24 0.81
CA ALA A 130 -3.10 -8.85 0.75
C ALA A 130 -3.22 -10.01 1.77
N ILE A 131 -4.41 -10.17 2.35
CA ILE A 131 -4.75 -11.32 3.21
C ILE A 131 -5.65 -12.28 2.45
N ASP A 132 -5.15 -13.49 2.17
CA ASP A 132 -5.96 -14.60 1.66
C ASP A 132 -6.50 -15.38 2.87
N GLN A 133 -7.73 -15.05 3.29
CA GLN A 133 -8.38 -15.75 4.41
C GLN A 133 -8.74 -17.19 4.08
N GLU A 134 -9.02 -17.49 2.82
CA GLU A 134 -9.40 -18.84 2.37
C GLU A 134 -8.24 -19.81 2.62
N ARG A 135 -7.00 -19.36 2.38
CA ARG A 135 -5.79 -20.18 2.46
C ARG A 135 -4.92 -19.88 3.67
N GLY A 136 -5.28 -18.88 4.48
CA GLY A 136 -4.58 -18.53 5.70
C GLY A 136 -3.18 -17.98 5.46
N ILE A 137 -3.00 -17.17 4.42
CA ILE A 137 -1.70 -16.54 4.11
C ILE A 137 -1.81 -15.02 4.01
N ALA A 138 -0.72 -14.32 4.33
CA ALA A 138 -0.49 -12.95 3.90
C ALA A 138 0.50 -12.93 2.74
N ILE A 139 0.27 -12.05 1.77
CA ILE A 139 1.13 -11.85 0.61
C ILE A 139 1.55 -10.39 0.61
N ILE A 140 2.83 -10.12 0.84
CA ILE A 140 3.36 -8.78 1.04
C ILE A 140 4.16 -8.36 -0.18
N ALA A 141 3.93 -7.14 -0.68
CA ALA A 141 4.77 -6.51 -1.67
C ALA A 141 6.07 -6.01 -1.02
N ASP A 142 7.19 -6.68 -1.31
CA ASP A 142 8.50 -6.13 -1.01
C ASP A 142 9.01 -5.40 -2.25
N MET A 143 8.97 -4.07 -2.23
CA MET A 143 9.46 -3.23 -3.31
C MET A 143 10.96 -3.41 -3.50
N THR A 144 11.69 -3.69 -2.42
CA THR A 144 13.11 -3.34 -2.20
C THR A 144 13.36 -1.86 -2.45
N GLN A 145 13.88 -1.15 -1.45
CA GLN A 145 14.01 0.30 -1.50
C GLN A 145 14.91 0.71 -2.69
N PRO A 146 14.40 1.49 -3.67
CA PRO A 146 15.19 1.93 -4.83
C PRO A 146 16.21 3.03 -4.50
N PHE A 147 16.27 3.45 -3.23
CA PHE A 147 17.11 4.51 -2.74
C PHE A 147 17.62 4.22 -1.34
N ALA A 148 18.84 4.66 -1.04
CA ALA A 148 19.39 4.71 0.30
C ALA A 148 19.68 6.16 0.66
N SER A 149 19.15 6.62 1.80
CA SER A 149 19.21 8.03 2.23
C SER A 149 20.62 8.60 2.29
N ASP A 150 21.63 7.76 2.52
CA ASP A 150 23.03 8.17 2.64
C ASP A 150 23.82 8.02 1.33
N THR A 151 23.46 7.10 0.44
CA THR A 151 24.32 6.67 -0.68
C THR A 151 23.70 6.84 -2.07
N GLY A 152 22.40 7.15 -2.19
CA GLY A 152 21.76 7.34 -3.50
C GLY A 152 21.01 6.12 -4.02
N PRO A 153 20.93 5.96 -5.36
CA PRO A 153 20.21 4.85 -5.99
C PRO A 153 20.67 3.48 -5.46
N ALA A 154 19.74 2.54 -5.35
CA ALA A 154 20.00 1.17 -4.91
C ALA A 154 19.50 0.13 -5.91
N ASP A 155 20.14 -1.04 -5.95
CA ASP A 155 19.66 -2.19 -6.74
C ASP A 155 18.33 -2.69 -6.18
N THR A 156 17.38 -2.99 -7.06
CA THR A 156 16.06 -3.49 -6.65
C THR A 156 15.84 -4.91 -7.11
N ARG A 157 15.29 -5.73 -6.21
CA ARG A 157 14.93 -7.13 -6.42
C ARG A 157 13.55 -7.35 -5.81
N PRO A 158 12.50 -6.71 -6.35
CA PRO A 158 11.17 -6.81 -5.80
C PRO A 158 10.71 -8.26 -5.74
N ALA A 159 9.89 -8.59 -4.75
CA ALA A 159 9.37 -9.94 -4.58
C ALA A 159 8.06 -9.91 -3.79
N PHE A 160 7.34 -11.02 -3.83
CA PHE A 160 6.39 -11.29 -2.77
C PHE A 160 7.08 -11.88 -1.54
N VAL A 161 6.68 -11.45 -0.36
CA VAL A 161 6.92 -12.18 0.89
C VAL A 161 5.61 -12.83 1.31
N VAL A 162 5.55 -14.16 1.21
CA VAL A 162 4.36 -14.94 1.58
C VAL A 162 4.55 -15.47 2.99
N VAL A 163 3.59 -15.21 3.86
CA VAL A 163 3.57 -15.61 5.27
C VAL A 163 2.37 -16.52 5.52
N ASP A 164 2.62 -17.73 6.00
CA ASP A 164 1.57 -18.59 6.54
C ASP A 164 1.15 -18.07 7.92
N LEU A 165 -0.13 -17.75 8.08
CA LEU A 165 -0.64 -17.07 9.28
C LEU A 165 -0.70 -18.00 10.50
N ASP A 166 -0.71 -19.31 10.31
CA ASP A 166 -0.78 -20.31 11.37
C ASP A 166 0.61 -20.87 11.72
N THR A 167 1.39 -21.30 10.72
CA THR A 167 2.74 -21.84 10.94
C THR A 167 3.78 -20.75 11.14
N ARG A 168 3.48 -19.50 10.73
CA ARG A 168 4.37 -18.32 10.77
C ARG A 168 5.60 -18.45 9.89
N LEU A 169 5.62 -19.45 9.01
CA LEU A 169 6.68 -19.60 8.03
C LEU A 169 6.52 -18.52 6.97
N ALA A 170 7.62 -17.86 6.63
CA ALA A 170 7.66 -16.87 5.56
C ALA A 170 8.66 -17.28 4.49
N ARG A 171 8.35 -16.91 3.23
CA ARG A 171 9.21 -17.18 2.08
C ARG A 171 9.15 -16.03 1.07
N ARG A 172 10.27 -15.81 0.39
CA ARG A 172 10.39 -14.89 -0.74
C ARG A 172 10.01 -15.61 -2.03
N VAL A 173 9.22 -14.98 -2.90
CA VAL A 173 8.65 -15.63 -4.10
C VAL A 173 8.66 -14.65 -5.28
N LEU A 174 8.99 -15.15 -6.48
CA LEU A 174 9.06 -14.35 -7.70
C LEU A 174 10.07 -13.21 -7.59
N GLU A 175 11.18 -13.45 -6.89
CA GLU A 175 12.22 -12.44 -6.72
C GLU A 175 12.73 -11.96 -8.09
N ASN A 176 12.71 -10.63 -8.26
CA ASN A 176 13.15 -9.94 -9.45
C ASN A 176 12.37 -10.31 -10.73
N HIS A 177 11.14 -10.80 -10.61
CA HIS A 177 10.33 -11.19 -11.76
C HIS A 177 10.00 -9.96 -12.65
N PRO A 178 10.02 -10.05 -13.99
CA PRO A 178 9.81 -8.89 -14.88
C PRO A 178 8.47 -8.15 -14.70
N SER A 179 7.43 -8.83 -14.20
CA SER A 179 6.13 -8.19 -13.90
C SER A 179 6.15 -7.25 -12.70
N MET A 180 7.22 -7.27 -11.90
CA MET A 180 7.43 -6.46 -10.71
C MET A 180 8.38 -5.27 -10.97
N GLN A 181 8.91 -5.17 -12.18
CA GLN A 181 9.90 -4.17 -12.55
C GLN A 181 9.25 -2.89 -13.12
N PRO A 182 9.82 -1.71 -12.86
CA PRO A 182 9.39 -0.48 -13.51
C PRO A 182 9.67 -0.54 -15.04
N ALA A 183 8.98 0.31 -15.80
CA ALA A 183 9.15 0.41 -17.25
C ALA A 183 10.38 1.22 -17.67
N GLY A 184 10.98 1.99 -16.74
CA GLY A 184 12.22 2.73 -16.94
C GLY A 184 12.10 4.25 -16.77
N ASP A 185 10.90 4.79 -16.81
CA ASP A 185 10.69 6.23 -16.62
C ASP A 185 10.39 6.54 -15.14
N THR A 186 10.78 7.74 -14.72
CA THR A 186 10.39 8.28 -13.40
C THR A 186 8.97 8.82 -13.47
N ILE A 187 8.29 8.83 -12.33
CA ILE A 187 7.00 9.50 -12.17
C ILE A 187 7.20 11.02 -12.29
N VAL A 188 6.36 11.68 -13.09
CA VAL A 188 6.35 13.13 -13.32
C VAL A 188 4.95 13.69 -13.08
N LEU A 189 4.81 14.59 -12.10
CA LEU A 189 3.56 15.32 -11.83
C LEU A 189 3.78 16.81 -12.10
N ASN A 190 2.87 17.47 -12.83
CA ASN A 190 2.97 18.91 -13.15
C ASN A 190 4.33 19.31 -13.75
N GLY A 191 4.90 18.46 -14.60
CA GLY A 191 6.22 18.68 -15.21
C GLY A 191 7.40 18.58 -14.24
N ARG A 192 7.17 18.16 -13.00
CA ARG A 192 8.18 17.93 -11.97
C ARG A 192 8.38 16.43 -11.74
N ALA A 193 9.57 15.96 -12.04
CA ALA A 193 9.96 14.58 -11.74
C ALA A 193 10.10 14.39 -10.23
N VAL A 194 9.58 13.27 -9.72
CA VAL A 194 9.88 12.81 -8.36
C VAL A 194 11.40 12.68 -8.21
N THR A 195 11.95 13.27 -7.16
CA THR A 195 13.39 13.43 -7.00
C THR A 195 13.81 13.16 -5.56
N HIS A 196 14.66 12.16 -5.35
CA HIS A 196 15.33 11.90 -4.08
C HIS A 196 16.63 12.68 -4.00
N LYS A 197 16.97 13.12 -2.79
CA LYS A 197 18.26 13.76 -2.51
C LYS A 197 18.94 13.07 -1.33
N PRO A 198 19.97 12.24 -1.56
CA PRO A 198 20.75 11.65 -0.49
C PRO A 198 21.48 12.72 0.31
N LYS A 199 21.77 12.42 1.57
CA LYS A 199 22.53 13.32 2.45
C LYS A 199 23.90 13.70 1.88
N ASN A 200 24.58 12.73 1.25
CA ASN A 200 25.93 12.87 0.72
C ASN A 200 26.00 12.53 -0.78
N GLY A 201 25.01 12.95 -1.58
CA GLY A 201 24.95 12.63 -3.00
C GLY A 201 24.21 13.66 -3.84
N GLU A 202 24.24 13.46 -5.15
CA GLU A 202 23.44 14.25 -6.09
C GLU A 202 21.98 13.81 -6.04
N ALA A 203 21.08 14.75 -6.36
CA ALA A 203 19.68 14.45 -6.51
C ALA A 203 19.47 13.54 -7.73
N PHE A 204 18.52 12.61 -7.65
CA PHE A 204 18.20 11.68 -8.72
C PHE A 204 16.72 11.35 -8.74
N SER A 205 16.23 10.97 -9.91
CA SER A 205 14.86 10.49 -10.08
C SER A 205 14.84 8.96 -10.01
N PRO A 206 14.05 8.38 -9.09
CA PRO A 206 14.00 6.94 -8.88
C PRO A 206 13.09 6.28 -9.91
N GLN A 207 13.22 4.97 -10.04
CA GLN A 207 12.17 4.13 -10.61
C GLN A 207 11.59 3.29 -9.47
N TYR A 208 10.27 3.13 -9.43
CA TYR A 208 9.59 2.42 -8.34
C TYR A 208 9.09 1.05 -8.81
N PRO A 209 9.62 -0.06 -8.25
CA PRO A 209 9.20 -1.43 -8.54
C PRO A 209 7.82 -1.78 -7.95
N LEU A 210 7.57 -3.07 -7.74
CA LEU A 210 6.40 -3.61 -7.05
C LEU A 210 5.99 -2.77 -5.83
N ASN A 211 4.73 -2.36 -5.83
CA ASN A 211 4.09 -1.76 -4.66
C ASN A 211 2.61 -2.18 -4.62
N PRO A 212 1.75 -1.73 -5.55
CA PRO A 212 0.33 -2.04 -5.50
C PRO A 212 0.08 -3.54 -5.56
N ILE A 213 -0.72 -4.04 -4.63
CA ILE A 213 -1.16 -5.43 -4.54
C ILE A 213 -2.57 -5.49 -3.97
N ALA A 214 -3.46 -6.27 -4.58
CA ALA A 214 -4.80 -6.52 -4.05
C ALA A 214 -5.24 -7.95 -4.39
N ILE A 215 -6.11 -8.52 -3.57
CA ILE A 215 -6.69 -9.85 -3.80
C ILE A 215 -8.18 -9.71 -4.02
N SER A 216 -8.73 -10.44 -5.00
CA SER A 216 -10.18 -10.44 -5.24
C SER A 216 -10.93 -10.96 -4.00
N PRO A 217 -12.14 -10.48 -3.71
CA PRO A 217 -12.89 -10.87 -2.51
C PRO A 217 -13.15 -12.38 -2.39
N ASP A 218 -13.21 -13.10 -3.51
CA ASP A 218 -13.34 -14.55 -3.60
C ASP A 218 -12.00 -15.31 -3.46
N SER A 219 -10.90 -14.60 -3.24
CA SER A 219 -9.54 -15.14 -3.15
C SER A 219 -9.11 -15.93 -4.41
N GLU A 220 -9.70 -15.69 -5.57
CA GLU A 220 -9.29 -16.34 -6.81
C GLU A 220 -8.01 -15.72 -7.40
N TRP A 221 -7.92 -14.39 -7.43
CA TRP A 221 -6.88 -13.66 -8.14
C TRP A 221 -6.15 -12.67 -7.24
N LEU A 222 -4.82 -12.69 -7.32
CA LEU A 222 -3.97 -11.62 -6.81
C LEU A 222 -3.60 -10.70 -7.97
N TYR A 223 -3.93 -9.42 -7.85
CA TYR A 223 -3.56 -8.33 -8.76
C TYR A 223 -2.39 -7.56 -8.20
N PHE A 224 -1.46 -7.17 -9.07
CA PHE A 224 -0.27 -6.43 -8.64
C PHE A 224 0.40 -5.70 -9.81
N GLY A 225 1.33 -4.80 -9.49
CA GLY A 225 2.16 -4.16 -10.50
C GLY A 225 3.31 -3.36 -9.89
N ALA A 226 4.22 -2.91 -10.75
CA ALA A 226 5.18 -1.89 -10.36
C ALA A 226 4.52 -0.51 -10.36
N MET A 227 4.93 0.34 -9.42
CA MET A 227 4.43 1.70 -9.31
C MET A 227 4.81 2.53 -10.56
N GLY A 228 6.08 2.45 -10.98
CA GLY A 228 6.61 3.08 -12.18
C GLY A 228 6.47 2.21 -13.44
N ASN A 229 5.31 1.57 -13.63
CA ASN A 229 4.98 0.81 -14.85
C ASN A 229 3.49 0.92 -15.15
N THR A 230 3.12 0.88 -16.43
CA THR A 230 1.74 1.06 -16.92
C THR A 230 0.98 -0.26 -17.05
N LYS A 231 1.34 -1.30 -16.30
CA LYS A 231 0.75 -2.64 -16.41
C LYS A 231 0.30 -3.18 -15.07
N VAL A 232 -0.93 -3.69 -15.04
CA VAL A 232 -1.44 -4.60 -14.00
C VAL A 232 -1.17 -6.03 -14.46
N TYR A 233 -0.62 -6.82 -13.56
CA TYR A 233 -0.51 -8.26 -13.69
C TYR A 233 -1.43 -8.93 -12.68
N ARG A 234 -1.71 -10.21 -12.92
CA ARG A 234 -2.39 -11.06 -11.95
C ARG A 234 -1.89 -12.49 -11.98
N LEU A 235 -2.13 -13.24 -10.91
CA LEU A 235 -1.92 -14.68 -10.86
C LEU A 235 -3.02 -15.33 -9.99
N PRO A 236 -3.32 -16.63 -10.16
CA PRO A 236 -4.25 -17.31 -9.26
C PRO A 236 -3.67 -17.35 -7.85
N ALA A 237 -4.36 -16.81 -6.85
CA ALA A 237 -3.82 -16.67 -5.48
C ALA A 237 -3.42 -18.03 -4.86
N ALA A 238 -4.11 -19.10 -5.25
CA ALA A 238 -3.78 -20.47 -4.89
C ALA A 238 -2.35 -20.90 -5.25
N MET A 239 -1.69 -20.25 -6.22
CA MET A 239 -0.29 -20.54 -6.57
C MET A 239 0.69 -20.10 -5.47
N LEU A 240 0.28 -19.25 -4.54
CA LEU A 240 1.09 -18.75 -3.44
C LEU A 240 0.84 -19.48 -2.11
N SER A 241 -0.17 -20.35 -2.02
CA SER A 241 -0.57 -20.97 -0.74
C SER A 241 0.32 -22.12 -0.26
N SER A 242 1.11 -22.73 -1.15
CA SER A 242 1.95 -23.87 -0.79
C SER A 242 3.39 -23.69 -1.26
N SER A 243 4.33 -23.98 -0.37
CA SER A 243 5.76 -24.08 -0.69
C SER A 243 6.12 -25.31 -1.53
N THR A 244 5.18 -26.25 -1.73
CA THR A 244 5.38 -27.41 -2.60
C THR A 244 5.19 -27.08 -4.08
N ILE A 245 4.60 -25.93 -4.41
CA ILE A 245 4.42 -25.49 -5.79
C ILE A 245 5.79 -24.96 -6.27
N PRO A 246 6.38 -25.54 -7.33
CA PRO A 246 7.64 -25.05 -7.87
C PRO A 246 7.54 -23.60 -8.31
N GLU A 247 8.52 -22.78 -7.97
CA GLU A 247 8.53 -21.35 -8.31
C GLU A 247 8.39 -21.08 -9.81
N ARG A 248 8.93 -21.95 -10.65
CA ARG A 248 8.71 -21.91 -12.11
C ARG A 248 7.23 -21.92 -12.48
N LEU A 249 6.40 -22.75 -11.84
CA LEU A 249 4.97 -22.82 -12.14
C LEU A 249 4.25 -21.55 -11.64
N VAL A 250 4.69 -20.98 -10.51
CA VAL A 250 4.18 -19.68 -10.04
C VAL A 250 4.49 -18.60 -11.07
N ALA A 251 5.72 -18.54 -11.57
CA ALA A 251 6.14 -17.56 -12.59
C ALA A 251 5.36 -17.74 -13.91
N GLU A 252 5.17 -18.98 -14.37
CA GLU A 252 4.39 -19.30 -15.57
C GLU A 252 2.89 -18.99 -15.41
N SER A 253 2.39 -18.86 -14.19
CA SER A 253 1.00 -18.48 -13.91
C SER A 253 0.74 -16.96 -13.93
N VAL A 254 1.79 -16.14 -13.96
CA VAL A 254 1.66 -14.68 -14.03
C VAL A 254 1.12 -14.27 -15.39
N GLN A 255 0.03 -13.49 -15.37
CA GLN A 255 -0.66 -13.01 -16.56
C GLN A 255 -0.65 -11.49 -16.58
N PHE A 256 -0.38 -10.91 -17.75
CA PHE A 256 -0.75 -9.53 -18.01
C PHE A 256 -2.28 -9.42 -17.94
N TYR A 257 -2.77 -8.53 -17.07
CA TYR A 257 -4.20 -8.25 -16.98
C TYR A 257 -4.55 -7.15 -17.98
N ARG A 258 -4.13 -5.91 -17.70
CA ARG A 258 -4.47 -4.70 -18.47
C ARG A 258 -3.45 -3.59 -18.23
N ASN A 259 -3.54 -2.55 -19.05
CA ASN A 259 -2.76 -1.33 -18.81
C ASN A 259 -3.42 -0.48 -17.71
N LYS A 260 -2.59 0.21 -16.94
CA LYS A 260 -2.95 1.20 -15.91
C LYS A 260 -2.05 2.45 -16.08
N PRO A 261 -2.38 3.60 -15.47
CA PRO A 261 -1.39 4.65 -15.25
C PRO A 261 -0.30 4.21 -14.26
N GLU A 262 0.69 5.07 -14.04
CA GLU A 262 1.56 5.05 -12.88
C GLU A 262 0.69 5.13 -11.62
N THR A 263 0.85 4.15 -10.73
CA THR A 263 -0.13 3.90 -9.65
C THR A 263 0.60 3.55 -8.38
N ASP A 264 0.24 4.21 -7.28
CA ASP A 264 0.73 3.91 -5.94
C ASP A 264 -0.05 2.73 -5.34
N GLY A 265 -1.33 2.95 -4.98
CA GLY A 265 -2.24 1.93 -4.45
C GLY A 265 -3.27 1.40 -5.46
N ILE A 266 -3.69 0.16 -5.24
CA ILE A 266 -4.81 -0.47 -5.96
C ILE A 266 -5.75 -1.19 -5.00
N ASP A 267 -6.98 -1.40 -5.43
CA ASP A 267 -7.89 -2.37 -4.84
C ASP A 267 -8.74 -3.04 -5.93
N VAL A 268 -9.43 -4.13 -5.63
CA VAL A 268 -10.19 -4.90 -6.62
C VAL A 268 -11.55 -5.34 -6.06
N ASP A 269 -12.59 -5.25 -6.89
CA ASP A 269 -13.93 -5.71 -6.51
C ASP A 269 -14.23 -7.16 -6.92
N SER A 270 -15.44 -7.63 -6.60
CA SER A 270 -15.95 -8.97 -6.90
C SER A 270 -16.11 -9.25 -8.40
N ASP A 271 -16.15 -8.22 -9.25
CA ASP A 271 -16.20 -8.36 -10.70
C ASP A 271 -14.78 -8.36 -11.33
N GLY A 272 -13.74 -8.28 -10.51
CA GLY A 272 -12.34 -8.25 -10.95
C GLY A 272 -11.94 -6.90 -11.57
N ARG A 273 -12.70 -5.83 -11.31
CA ARG A 273 -12.36 -4.47 -11.74
C ARG A 273 -11.35 -3.89 -10.75
N VAL A 274 -10.23 -3.43 -11.28
CA VAL A 274 -9.10 -2.95 -10.46
C VAL A 274 -9.16 -1.44 -10.38
N TYR A 275 -9.41 -0.92 -9.20
CA TYR A 275 -9.39 0.52 -8.92
C TYR A 275 -7.95 0.92 -8.66
N VAL A 276 -7.54 2.03 -9.29
CA VAL A 276 -6.14 2.45 -9.33
C VAL A 276 -6.05 3.94 -9.01
N THR A 277 -4.98 4.33 -8.34
CA THR A 277 -4.54 5.72 -8.33
C THR A 277 -3.82 6.07 -9.63
N ASP A 278 -4.05 7.28 -10.13
CA ASP A 278 -3.38 7.86 -11.29
C ASP A 278 -2.58 9.06 -10.80
N VAL A 279 -1.35 8.76 -10.38
CA VAL A 279 -0.54 9.76 -9.67
C VAL A 279 -0.19 10.92 -10.59
N GLU A 280 0.08 10.68 -11.88
CA GLU A 280 0.52 11.70 -12.82
C GLU A 280 -0.58 12.69 -13.22
N ASN A 281 -1.85 12.27 -13.10
CA ASN A 281 -3.00 13.02 -13.61
C ASN A 281 -3.99 13.46 -12.52
N PHE A 282 -3.61 13.48 -11.24
CA PHE A 282 -4.48 13.94 -10.13
C PHE A 282 -5.82 13.22 -10.10
N ALA A 283 -5.79 11.91 -10.37
CA ALA A 283 -6.99 11.15 -10.65
C ALA A 283 -7.02 9.80 -9.94
N VAL A 284 -8.22 9.25 -9.85
CA VAL A 284 -8.45 7.84 -9.57
C VAL A 284 -9.31 7.26 -10.68
N GLY A 285 -9.09 6.00 -10.98
CA GLY A 285 -9.81 5.34 -12.04
C GLY A 285 -10.01 3.86 -11.79
N VAL A 286 -10.52 3.20 -12.82
CA VAL A 286 -10.75 1.76 -12.80
C VAL A 286 -10.26 1.14 -14.09
N VAL A 287 -9.71 -0.05 -13.96
CA VAL A 287 -9.19 -0.89 -15.03
C VAL A 287 -10.04 -2.16 -15.08
N ASP A 288 -10.76 -2.33 -16.18
CA ASP A 288 -11.62 -3.49 -16.43
C ASP A 288 -11.41 -4.06 -17.84
N GLU A 289 -12.34 -4.88 -18.30
CA GLU A 289 -12.30 -5.49 -19.63
C GLU A 289 -12.22 -4.46 -20.77
N ASN A 290 -12.75 -3.25 -20.56
CA ASN A 290 -12.74 -2.13 -21.50
C ASN A 290 -11.47 -1.26 -21.40
N GLY A 291 -10.59 -1.55 -20.44
CA GLY A 291 -9.37 -0.79 -20.19
C GLY A 291 -9.51 0.21 -19.05
N TYR A 292 -8.55 1.14 -18.99
CA TYR A 292 -8.52 2.19 -17.98
C TYR A 292 -9.52 3.31 -18.29
N ARG A 293 -10.26 3.76 -17.27
CA ARG A 293 -11.11 4.95 -17.30
C ARG A 293 -11.02 5.73 -16.00
N VAL A 294 -10.96 7.05 -16.11
CA VAL A 294 -10.99 7.97 -14.97
C VAL A 294 -12.38 7.95 -14.31
N LEU A 295 -12.41 7.90 -12.98
CA LEU A 295 -13.62 8.02 -12.16
C LEU A 295 -13.76 9.43 -11.58
N ALA A 296 -12.66 9.99 -11.09
CA ALA A 296 -12.57 11.34 -10.58
C ALA A 296 -11.17 11.92 -10.87
N GLU A 297 -11.12 13.22 -11.13
CA GLU A 297 -9.92 14.01 -11.40
C GLU A 297 -10.10 15.38 -10.75
N ASP A 298 -9.14 15.78 -9.92
CA ASP A 298 -9.20 17.03 -9.15
C ASP A 298 -7.79 17.43 -8.70
N GLU A 299 -7.19 18.43 -9.36
CA GLU A 299 -5.80 18.86 -9.09
C GLU A 299 -5.59 19.31 -7.63
N ASP A 300 -6.60 19.91 -7.00
CA ASP A 300 -6.48 20.45 -5.65
C ASP A 300 -6.75 19.39 -4.56
N ARG A 301 -7.55 18.36 -4.88
CA ARG A 301 -8.00 17.37 -3.89
C ARG A 301 -7.43 15.98 -4.08
N LEU A 302 -6.83 15.69 -5.24
CA LEU A 302 -6.22 14.41 -5.58
C LEU A 302 -4.74 14.60 -5.98
N GLU A 303 -4.05 15.61 -5.44
CA GLU A 303 -2.60 15.68 -5.53
C GLU A 303 -1.97 14.49 -4.78
N TRP A 304 -1.36 13.61 -5.56
CA TRP A 304 -0.92 12.26 -5.17
C TRP A 304 -2.00 11.45 -4.45
N PRO A 305 -2.90 10.79 -5.20
CA PRO A 305 -3.73 9.75 -4.63
C PRO A 305 -2.82 8.55 -4.30
N ASP A 306 -2.72 8.22 -3.01
CA ASP A 306 -1.80 7.21 -2.47
C ASP A 306 -2.50 5.85 -2.43
N GLY A 307 -3.39 5.65 -1.46
CA GLY A 307 -4.13 4.42 -1.26
C GLY A 307 -5.60 4.50 -1.65
N VAL A 308 -6.17 3.37 -2.05
CA VAL A 308 -7.60 3.21 -2.31
C VAL A 308 -8.16 1.97 -1.62
N ALA A 309 -9.45 2.01 -1.27
CA ALA A 309 -10.15 0.87 -0.70
C ALA A 309 -11.60 0.80 -1.22
N VAL A 310 -11.98 -0.35 -1.79
CA VAL A 310 -13.32 -0.67 -2.21
C VAL A 310 -14.10 -1.16 -1.00
N SER A 311 -15.26 -0.53 -0.76
CA SER A 311 -16.13 -0.88 0.36
C SER A 311 -17.39 -1.62 -0.11
N ARG A 312 -17.94 -2.46 0.77
CA ARG A 312 -19.16 -3.24 0.50
C ARG A 312 -20.41 -2.37 0.28
N ASP A 313 -20.39 -1.13 0.75
CA ASP A 313 -21.46 -0.16 0.52
C ASP A 313 -21.37 0.50 -0.87
N GLY A 314 -20.40 0.11 -1.71
CA GLY A 314 -20.27 0.54 -3.10
C GLY A 314 -19.63 1.90 -3.25
N TYR A 315 -18.62 2.16 -2.44
CA TYR A 315 -17.77 3.33 -2.56
C TYR A 315 -16.31 2.91 -2.78
N LEU A 316 -15.57 3.80 -3.41
CA LEU A 316 -14.11 3.78 -3.40
C LEU A 316 -13.65 4.87 -2.45
N TYR A 317 -12.96 4.49 -1.37
CA TYR A 317 -12.30 5.40 -0.46
C TYR A 317 -10.90 5.68 -0.96
N ILE A 318 -10.47 6.94 -0.86
CA ILE A 318 -9.26 7.44 -1.53
C ILE A 318 -8.51 8.33 -0.54
N VAL A 319 -7.25 8.01 -0.27
CA VAL A 319 -6.35 8.96 0.39
C VAL A 319 -5.62 9.77 -0.67
N ALA A 320 -5.64 11.10 -0.52
CA ALA A 320 -4.80 12.02 -1.28
C ALA A 320 -3.92 12.81 -0.31
N ASN A 321 -2.61 12.72 -0.51
CA ASN A 321 -1.66 13.08 0.53
C ASN A 321 -0.40 13.77 -0.01
N GLU A 322 -0.45 14.39 -1.19
CA GLU A 322 0.62 15.18 -1.81
C GLU A 322 2.04 14.62 -1.57
N LEU A 323 2.24 13.30 -1.67
CA LEU A 323 3.50 12.66 -1.29
C LEU A 323 4.69 13.21 -2.09
N ASN A 324 4.44 13.61 -3.33
CA ASN A 324 5.36 14.32 -4.21
C ASN A 324 5.92 15.62 -3.62
N ASN A 325 5.26 16.24 -2.64
CA ASN A 325 5.69 17.51 -2.04
C ASN A 325 6.58 17.33 -0.81
N LEU A 326 6.73 16.10 -0.31
CA LEU A 326 7.63 15.82 0.81
C LEU A 326 9.10 15.98 0.43
N PRO A 327 9.97 16.41 1.38
CA PRO A 327 11.41 16.50 1.14
C PRO A 327 12.03 15.22 0.56
N ALA A 328 11.54 14.05 0.97
CA ALA A 328 12.01 12.76 0.47
C ALA A 328 11.79 12.59 -1.04
N LEU A 329 10.68 13.13 -1.59
CA LEU A 329 10.30 13.00 -3.00
C LEU A 329 10.48 14.31 -3.80
N ASN A 330 10.89 15.39 -3.12
CA ASN A 330 11.03 16.74 -3.69
C ASN A 330 12.42 17.34 -3.44
N ALA A 331 13.47 16.56 -3.66
CA ALA A 331 14.87 16.98 -3.61
C ALA A 331 15.28 17.70 -2.30
N GLY A 332 14.68 17.31 -1.17
CA GLY A 332 14.94 17.88 0.15
C GLY A 332 14.12 19.12 0.51
N THR A 333 13.17 19.54 -0.32
CA THR A 333 12.31 20.70 -0.08
C THR A 333 10.90 20.25 0.28
N ASP A 334 10.34 20.78 1.36
CA ASP A 334 8.92 20.60 1.66
C ASP A 334 8.08 21.65 0.91
N ALA A 335 7.15 21.20 0.07
CA ALA A 335 6.20 22.05 -0.66
C ALA A 335 4.73 21.77 -0.28
N SER A 336 4.52 21.07 0.84
CA SER A 336 3.23 20.58 1.32
C SER A 336 2.27 21.70 1.67
N THR A 337 0.97 21.51 1.39
CA THR A 337 -0.10 22.45 1.74
C THR A 337 -1.30 21.73 2.36
N PRO A 338 -1.27 21.41 3.67
CA PRO A 338 -2.43 20.82 4.34
C PRO A 338 -3.68 21.73 4.22
N PRO A 339 -4.90 21.17 4.24
CA PRO A 339 -5.21 19.80 4.67
C PRO A 339 -4.96 18.73 3.61
N PHE A 340 -4.71 17.50 4.08
CA PHE A 340 -4.72 16.28 3.28
C PHE A 340 -6.04 15.56 3.46
N TYR A 341 -6.38 14.62 2.58
CA TYR A 341 -7.76 14.18 2.48
C TYR A 341 -7.92 12.67 2.49
N LEU A 342 -9.02 12.25 3.12
CA LEU A 342 -9.71 11.02 2.80
C LEU A 342 -11.01 11.38 2.09
N HIS A 343 -11.15 10.96 0.86
CA HIS A 343 -12.37 11.11 0.06
C HIS A 343 -13.08 9.78 -0.13
N ARG A 344 -14.29 9.85 -0.67
CA ARG A 344 -14.92 8.71 -1.34
C ARG A 344 -15.70 9.12 -2.59
N ILE A 345 -15.89 8.16 -3.49
CA ILE A 345 -16.78 8.27 -4.64
C ILE A 345 -17.67 7.04 -4.73
N LYS A 346 -18.89 7.22 -5.23
CA LYS A 346 -19.78 6.10 -5.52
C LYS A 346 -19.28 5.36 -6.77
N ILE A 347 -19.10 4.05 -6.66
CA ILE A 347 -18.72 3.19 -7.79
C ILE A 347 -19.93 2.39 -8.29
N GLU A 348 -19.98 2.15 -9.60
CA GLU A 348 -20.98 1.25 -10.17
C GLU A 348 -20.63 -0.17 -9.75
N GLY A 349 -21.58 -0.97 -9.25
CA GLY A 349 -21.34 -2.38 -8.88
C GLY A 349 -20.66 -2.55 -7.52
N SER A 350 -21.39 -3.15 -6.58
CA SER A 350 -20.85 -3.69 -5.32
C SER A 350 -21.85 -4.72 -4.77
N ARG A 351 -21.68 -5.99 -5.14
CA ARG A 351 -22.29 -7.11 -4.42
C ARG A 351 -21.32 -8.26 -4.31
#